data_AF-A0A7Y0KFI6-F1
#
_entry.id   AF-A0A7Y0KFI6-F1
#
_cell.length_a   1.000
_cell.length_b   1.000
_cell.length_c   1.000
_cell.angle_alpha   90.00
_cell.angle_beta   90.00
_cell.angle_gamma   90.00
#
_symmetry.space_group_name_H-M   'P 1'
#
loop_
_entity.id
_entity.type
_entity.pdbx_description
1 polymer ?
#
loop_
_entity_poly.entity_id
_entity_poly.type
_entity_poly.pdbx_seq_one_letter_code
_entity_poly.pdbx_strand_id
1 'polypeptide(L)'
;MSAVLSSWNRFSGTLPGRLLVSGAVWLRAPYFLTAAPVILELDEKHSRVRMANWWLTHNHLGTVHAIASCNLAEYAMGVLAEAAVPATHRWIPIGMDVRYLATAKTSVTADAAFATPPAFGPDKEDVTVEVAIRDDAGAEAVHASIHLRISPRPPR
;
A
#
# COMPACT_ATOMS: atom_id res chain seq x y z
N MET A 1 -6.72 16.02 6.28
CA MET A 1 -5.59 15.57 5.45
C MET A 1 -4.57 14.88 6.37
N SER A 2 -4.23 13.61 6.11
CA SER A 2 -3.19 12.92 6.89
C SER A 2 -1.81 13.56 6.66
N ALA A 3 -0.93 13.39 7.65
CA ALA A 3 0.47 13.81 7.57
C ALA A 3 1.21 13.18 6.39
N VAL A 4 0.80 11.98 5.95
CA VAL A 4 1.40 11.29 4.79
C VAL A 4 1.07 12.04 3.50
N LEU A 5 -0.21 12.30 3.22
CA LEU A 5 -0.64 13.00 2.00
C LEU A 5 -0.12 14.45 1.95
N SER A 6 -0.09 15.16 3.09
CA SER A 6 0.51 16.51 3.13
C SER A 6 2.00 16.51 2.82
N SER A 7 2.74 15.52 3.32
CA SER A 7 4.17 15.36 3.05
C SER A 7 4.40 14.97 1.59
N TRP A 8 3.58 14.06 1.06
CA TRP A 8 3.59 13.65 -0.33
C TRP A 8 3.39 14.84 -1.28
N ASN A 9 2.35 15.64 -1.08
CA ASN A 9 2.06 16.81 -1.92
C ASN A 9 3.19 17.86 -1.90
N ARG A 10 3.96 17.92 -0.80
CA ARG A 10 5.06 18.87 -0.65
C ARG A 10 6.37 18.40 -1.27
N PHE A 11 6.67 17.10 -1.20
CA PHE A 11 8.02 16.59 -1.47
C PHE A 11 8.11 15.63 -2.68
N SER A 12 7.00 15.10 -3.19
CA SER A 12 7.01 14.05 -4.22
C SER A 12 7.45 14.50 -5.62
N GLY A 13 7.67 15.79 -5.85
CA GLY A 13 8.15 16.35 -7.12
C GLY A 13 9.56 15.91 -7.52
N THR A 14 10.31 15.25 -6.63
CA THR A 14 11.65 14.73 -6.91
C THR A 14 11.81 13.31 -6.36
N LEU A 15 12.71 12.52 -6.96
CA LEU A 15 13.01 11.16 -6.48
C LEU A 15 13.47 11.13 -5.01
N PRO A 16 14.40 12.00 -4.54
CA PRO A 16 14.77 12.04 -3.12
C PRO A 16 13.59 12.33 -2.20
N GLY A 17 12.70 13.23 -2.60
CA GLY A 17 11.50 13.55 -1.81
C GLY A 17 10.52 12.38 -1.72
N ARG A 18 10.34 11.62 -2.81
CA ARG A 18 9.55 10.36 -2.77
C ARG A 18 10.17 9.33 -1.84
N LEU A 19 11.50 9.17 -1.87
CA LEU A 19 12.22 8.28 -0.97
C LEU A 19 12.10 8.71 0.49
N LEU A 20 12.13 10.02 0.78
CA LEU A 20 11.94 10.54 2.14
C LEU A 20 10.55 10.23 2.68
N VAL A 21 9.49 10.49 1.91
CA VAL A 21 8.11 10.20 2.32
C VAL A 21 7.90 8.70 2.48
N SER A 22 8.38 7.91 1.53
CA SER A 22 8.29 6.45 1.60
C SER A 22 9.03 5.92 2.84
N GLY A 23 10.24 6.45 3.05
CA GLY A 23 11.12 6.27 4.20
C GLY A 23 10.43 6.43 5.54
N ALA A 24 9.75 7.56 5.73
CA ALA A 24 9.05 7.87 6.96
C ALA A 24 7.99 6.81 7.34
N VAL A 25 7.31 6.23 6.34
CA VAL A 25 6.30 5.19 6.59
C VAL A 25 6.95 3.91 7.13
N TRP A 26 8.00 3.41 6.48
CA TRP A 26 8.66 2.18 6.95
C TRP A 26 9.57 2.38 8.16
N LEU A 27 9.97 3.61 8.49
CA LEU A 27 10.57 3.91 9.81
C LEU A 27 9.55 3.82 10.95
N ARG A 28 8.29 4.16 10.68
CA ARG A 28 7.17 4.03 11.65
C ARG A 28 6.68 2.58 11.77
N ALA A 29 6.77 1.82 10.69
CA ALA A 29 6.41 0.39 10.63
C ALA A 29 7.59 -0.43 10.03
N PRO A 30 8.58 -0.82 10.85
CA PRO A 30 9.87 -1.36 10.40
C PRO A 30 9.83 -2.58 9.49
N TYR A 31 8.78 -3.41 9.56
CA TYR A 31 8.70 -4.62 8.74
C TYR A 31 8.67 -4.32 7.24
N PHE A 32 8.14 -3.16 6.84
CA PHE A 32 8.14 -2.71 5.44
C PHE A 32 9.55 -2.49 4.87
N LEU A 33 10.57 -2.28 5.71
CA LEU A 33 11.96 -2.13 5.27
C LEU A 33 12.47 -3.37 4.51
N THR A 34 11.92 -4.55 4.79
CA THR A 34 12.28 -5.79 4.09
C THR A 34 11.95 -5.73 2.59
N ALA A 35 10.87 -5.03 2.24
CA ALA A 35 10.47 -4.76 0.85
C ALA A 35 11.01 -3.42 0.32
N ALA A 36 11.37 -2.48 1.21
CA ALA A 36 11.81 -1.12 0.89
C ALA A 36 10.94 -0.44 -0.21
N PRO A 37 9.60 -0.40 -0.04
CA PRO A 37 8.70 0.12 -1.05
C PRO A 37 8.90 1.63 -1.27
N VAL A 38 8.67 2.06 -2.51
CA VAL A 38 8.74 3.48 -2.92
C VAL A 38 7.41 3.90 -3.52
N ILE A 39 6.80 4.93 -2.94
CA ILE A 39 5.57 5.54 -3.46
C ILE A 39 5.89 6.24 -4.79
N LEU A 40 5.14 5.91 -5.84
CA LEU A 40 5.21 6.52 -7.16
C LEU A 40 4.12 7.59 -7.34
N GLU A 41 2.89 7.26 -6.94
CA GLU A 41 1.69 8.11 -7.01
C GLU A 41 0.88 7.91 -5.74
N LEU A 42 0.25 8.97 -5.24
CA LEU A 42 -0.64 8.92 -4.08
C LEU A 42 -1.61 10.08 -4.13
N ASP A 43 -2.89 9.76 -4.07
CA ASP A 43 -3.99 10.69 -3.78
C ASP A 43 -5.03 10.02 -2.85
N GLU A 44 -6.19 10.64 -2.70
CA GLU A 44 -7.26 10.13 -1.81
C GLU A 44 -8.03 8.92 -2.39
N LYS A 45 -7.82 8.59 -3.66
CA LYS A 45 -8.54 7.54 -4.40
C LYS A 45 -7.65 6.37 -4.78
N HIS A 46 -6.36 6.62 -4.99
CA HIS A 46 -5.41 5.66 -5.50
C HIS A 46 -4.02 5.84 -4.92
N SER A 47 -3.31 4.72 -4.77
CA SER A 47 -1.87 4.72 -4.53
C SER A 47 -1.17 3.77 -5.50
N ARG A 48 0.03 4.18 -5.94
CA ARG A 48 0.94 3.36 -6.72
C ARG A 48 2.27 3.26 -6.02
N VAL A 49 2.72 2.05 -5.74
CA VAL A 49 3.96 1.80 -4.98
C VAL A 49 4.80 0.76 -5.70
N ARG A 50 6.12 0.95 -5.72
CA ARG A 50 7.07 0.04 -6.36
C ARG A 50 7.95 -0.66 -5.34
N MET A 51 8.23 -1.94 -5.59
CA MET A 51 9.23 -2.74 -4.90
C MET A 51 10.27 -3.23 -5.90
N ALA A 52 11.55 -3.00 -5.58
CA ALA A 52 12.64 -3.54 -6.38
C ALA A 52 12.72 -5.06 -6.22
N ASN A 53 13.00 -5.79 -7.31
CA ASN A 53 13.40 -7.18 -7.20
C ASN A 53 14.84 -7.26 -6.71
N TRP A 54 15.01 -7.60 -5.44
CA TRP A 54 16.32 -7.68 -4.78
C TRP A 54 16.36 -8.85 -3.80
N TRP A 55 17.57 -9.25 -3.42
CA TRP A 55 17.83 -10.52 -2.72
C TRP A 55 16.99 -10.72 -1.43
N LEU A 56 16.67 -9.66 -0.68
CA LEU A 56 15.82 -9.76 0.52
C LEU A 56 14.35 -10.11 0.22
N THR A 57 13.91 -9.92 -1.02
CA THR A 57 12.54 -10.22 -1.47
C THR A 57 12.47 -11.49 -2.30
N HIS A 58 13.56 -12.25 -2.45
CA HIS A 58 13.56 -13.45 -3.28
C HIS A 58 12.94 -14.64 -2.55
N ASN A 59 12.28 -15.52 -3.32
CA ASN A 59 11.95 -16.87 -2.90
C ASN A 59 13.07 -17.87 -3.28
N HIS A 60 12.83 -19.15 -3.00
CA HIS A 60 13.74 -20.26 -3.33
C HIS A 60 13.95 -20.46 -4.84
N LEU A 61 13.17 -19.81 -5.70
CA LEU A 61 13.33 -19.81 -7.17
C LEU A 61 14.09 -18.57 -7.69
N GLY A 62 14.53 -17.67 -6.80
CA GLY A 62 15.22 -16.44 -7.18
C GLY A 62 14.30 -15.37 -7.78
N THR A 63 12.99 -15.46 -7.57
CA THR A 63 11.99 -14.49 -8.04
C THR A 63 11.34 -13.78 -6.86
N VAL A 64 10.53 -12.76 -7.10
CA VAL A 64 9.83 -12.05 -6.01
C VAL A 64 8.99 -13.03 -5.17
N HIS A 65 9.16 -12.95 -3.85
CA HIS A 65 8.50 -13.80 -2.88
C HIS A 65 7.02 -13.41 -2.76
N ALA A 66 6.15 -14.42 -2.63
CA ALA A 66 4.71 -14.24 -2.42
C ALA A 66 4.42 -13.27 -1.27
N ILE A 67 5.01 -13.52 -0.10
CA ILE A 67 4.86 -12.66 1.09
C ILE A 67 5.49 -11.27 0.92
N ALA A 68 6.55 -11.10 0.11
CA ALA A 68 7.05 -9.76 -0.21
C ALA A 68 6.02 -8.97 -1.03
N SER A 69 5.28 -9.65 -1.91
CA SER A 69 4.16 -9.05 -2.65
C SER A 69 3.01 -8.69 -1.70
N CYS A 70 2.67 -9.55 -0.72
CA CYS A 70 1.69 -9.20 0.31
C CYS A 70 2.13 -8.00 1.15
N ASN A 71 3.41 -7.91 1.50
CA ASN A 71 3.98 -6.77 2.23
C ASN A 71 3.86 -5.47 1.41
N LEU A 72 4.12 -5.54 0.11
CA LEU A 72 3.90 -4.42 -0.81
C LEU A 72 2.41 -4.04 -0.90
N ALA A 73 1.51 -5.03 -0.95
CA ALA A 73 0.07 -4.78 -1.00
C ALA A 73 -0.43 -4.05 0.25
N GLU A 74 -0.04 -4.53 1.44
CA GLU A 74 -0.30 -3.90 2.74
C GLU A 74 0.23 -2.47 2.78
N TYR A 75 1.45 -2.23 2.27
CA TYR A 75 2.00 -0.89 2.21
C TYR A 75 1.19 0.04 1.30
N ALA A 76 0.85 -0.42 0.08
CA ALA A 76 0.09 0.37 -0.90
C ALA A 76 -1.31 0.72 -0.37
N MET A 77 -2.02 -0.26 0.20
CA MET A 77 -3.28 -0.05 0.89
C MET A 77 -3.11 0.92 2.07
N GLY A 78 -2.08 0.75 2.90
CA GLY A 78 -1.89 1.55 4.10
C GLY A 78 -1.64 3.02 3.80
N VAL A 79 -0.83 3.34 2.78
CA VAL A 79 -0.61 4.74 2.37
C VAL A 79 -1.86 5.35 1.74
N LEU A 80 -2.67 4.56 1.01
CA LEU A 80 -3.97 4.99 0.50
C LEU A 80 -4.95 5.29 1.66
N ALA A 81 -5.04 4.39 2.64
CA ALA A 81 -5.89 4.57 3.80
C ALA A 81 -5.45 5.80 4.62
N GLU A 82 -4.15 6.01 4.80
CA GLU A 82 -3.64 7.26 5.37
C GLU A 82 -4.06 8.48 4.55
N ALA A 83 -3.97 8.45 3.23
CA ALA A 83 -4.35 9.59 2.39
C ALA A 83 -5.86 9.90 2.43
N ALA A 84 -6.70 8.86 2.33
CA ALA A 84 -8.13 8.99 2.15
C ALA A 84 -8.92 9.16 3.46
N VAL A 85 -8.50 8.49 4.54
CA VAL A 85 -9.28 8.46 5.79
C VAL A 85 -9.12 9.79 6.54
N PRO A 86 -10.22 10.51 6.85
CA PRO A 86 -10.14 11.78 7.56
C PRO A 86 -9.70 11.58 9.02
N ALA A 87 -9.14 12.63 9.62
CA ALA A 87 -8.63 12.59 11.00
C ALA A 87 -9.73 12.29 12.06
N THR A 88 -11.00 12.48 11.70
CA THR A 88 -12.17 12.12 12.52
C THR A 88 -12.35 10.61 12.66
N HIS A 89 -11.72 9.82 11.78
CA HIS A 89 -11.80 8.38 11.74
C HIS A 89 -10.44 7.71 12.03
N ARG A 90 -10.50 6.40 12.20
CA ARG A 90 -9.35 5.49 12.23
C ARG A 90 -9.68 4.27 11.36
N TRP A 91 -8.64 3.59 10.91
CA TRP A 91 -8.75 2.39 10.10
C TRP A 91 -7.87 1.29 10.67
N ILE A 92 -8.21 0.04 10.41
CA ILE A 92 -7.39 -1.13 10.74
C ILE A 92 -7.66 -2.26 9.73
N PRO A 93 -6.63 -2.96 9.23
CA PRO A 93 -6.83 -4.17 8.45
C PRO A 93 -7.47 -5.27 9.29
N ILE A 94 -8.48 -5.95 8.74
CA ILE A 94 -9.21 -7.04 9.40
C ILE A 94 -9.18 -8.36 8.61
N GLY A 95 -8.68 -8.34 7.37
CA GLY A 95 -8.54 -9.51 6.53
C GLY A 95 -7.83 -9.17 5.23
N MET A 96 -7.25 -10.20 4.59
CA MET A 96 -6.63 -10.06 3.28
C MET A 96 -6.75 -11.40 2.54
N ASP A 97 -7.32 -11.36 1.34
CA ASP A 97 -7.35 -12.46 0.40
C ASP A 97 -6.33 -12.22 -0.72
N VAL A 98 -5.52 -13.22 -1.03
CA VAL A 98 -4.44 -13.09 -2.03
C VAL A 98 -4.50 -14.21 -3.06
N ARG A 99 -4.39 -13.82 -4.33
CA ARG A 99 -4.30 -14.73 -5.48
C ARG A 99 -2.93 -14.58 -6.13
N TYR A 100 -2.18 -15.68 -6.23
CA TYR A 100 -0.92 -15.73 -6.98
C TYR A 100 -1.20 -16.19 -8.40
N LEU A 101 -1.13 -15.27 -9.35
CA LEU A 101 -1.55 -15.47 -10.73
C LEU A 101 -0.39 -15.87 -11.63
N ALA A 102 0.79 -15.29 -11.39
CA ALA A 102 2.00 -15.57 -12.14
C ALA A 102 3.25 -15.34 -11.29
N THR A 103 4.39 -15.85 -11.77
CA THR A 103 5.68 -15.61 -11.13
C THR A 103 6.23 -14.24 -11.53
N ALA A 104 6.44 -13.33 -10.56
CA ALA A 104 7.08 -12.04 -10.77
C ALA A 104 8.61 -12.16 -10.86
N LYS A 105 9.16 -12.02 -12.07
CA LYS A 105 10.61 -12.16 -12.35
C LYS A 105 11.39 -10.85 -12.33
N THR A 106 10.69 -9.71 -12.38
CA THR A 106 11.28 -8.37 -12.35
C THR A 106 10.84 -7.64 -11.08
N SER A 107 11.21 -6.36 -10.97
CA SER A 107 10.59 -5.50 -9.96
C SER A 107 9.08 -5.43 -10.21
N VAL A 108 8.33 -5.08 -9.16
CA VAL A 108 6.87 -5.07 -9.21
C VAL A 108 6.32 -3.73 -8.75
N THR A 109 5.15 -3.39 -9.28
CA THR A 109 4.38 -2.21 -8.94
C THR A 109 2.99 -2.64 -8.47
N ALA A 110 2.58 -2.14 -7.31
CA ALA A 110 1.26 -2.32 -6.73
C ALA A 110 0.42 -1.07 -6.97
N ASP A 111 -0.74 -1.25 -7.59
CA ASP A 111 -1.79 -0.26 -7.75
C ASP A 111 -2.93 -0.60 -6.78
N ALA A 112 -3.23 0.30 -5.84
CA ALA A 112 -4.27 0.11 -4.84
C ALA A 112 -5.38 1.16 -4.98
N ALA A 113 -6.63 0.71 -4.88
CA ALA A 113 -7.81 1.58 -4.86
C ALA A 113 -8.93 0.94 -4.03
N PHE A 114 -9.80 1.76 -3.44
CA PHE A 114 -11.01 1.25 -2.80
C PHE A 114 -11.94 0.64 -3.86
N ALA A 115 -12.41 -0.59 -3.63
CA ALA A 115 -13.44 -1.22 -4.45
C ALA A 115 -14.71 -0.37 -4.50
N THR A 116 -15.04 0.25 -3.36
CA THR A 116 -16.06 1.28 -3.22
C THR A 116 -15.55 2.32 -2.23
N PRO A 117 -15.56 3.63 -2.56
CA PRO A 117 -15.09 4.67 -1.67
C PRO A 117 -15.84 4.65 -0.33
N PRO A 118 -15.14 4.78 0.82
CA PRO A 118 -15.76 4.81 2.13
C PRO A 118 -16.66 6.03 2.33
N ALA A 119 -17.76 5.86 3.08
CA ALA A 119 -18.70 6.93 3.37
C ALA A 119 -18.31 7.79 4.57
N PHE A 120 -17.49 7.27 5.50
CA PHE A 120 -17.06 7.95 6.73
C PHE A 120 -18.24 8.41 7.62
N GLY A 121 -19.21 7.53 7.79
CA GLY A 121 -20.38 7.74 8.64
C GLY A 121 -20.07 7.63 10.15
N PRO A 122 -21.07 7.85 11.02
CA PRO A 122 -20.92 7.77 12.47
C PRO A 122 -20.77 6.33 13.00
N ASP A 123 -20.99 5.32 12.16
CA ASP A 123 -20.91 3.91 12.51
C ASP A 123 -19.63 3.26 11.97
N LYS A 124 -19.37 2.02 12.38
CA LYS A 124 -18.29 1.22 11.81
C LYS A 124 -18.65 0.82 10.39
N GLU A 125 -17.69 0.92 9.49
CA GLU A 125 -17.80 0.58 8.08
C GLU A 125 -16.66 -0.37 7.73
N ASP A 126 -16.98 -1.51 7.09
CA ASP A 126 -15.98 -2.41 6.55
C ASP A 126 -15.90 -2.18 5.02
N VAL A 127 -14.71 -1.84 4.52
CA VAL A 127 -14.45 -1.56 3.11
C VAL A 127 -13.34 -2.47 2.58
N THR A 128 -13.28 -2.62 1.26
CA THR A 128 -12.23 -3.41 0.61
C THR A 128 -11.36 -2.52 -0.28
N VAL A 129 -10.05 -2.70 -0.18
CA VAL A 129 -9.05 -2.13 -1.08
C VAL A 129 -8.54 -3.24 -1.98
N GLU A 130 -8.72 -3.06 -3.29
CA GLU A 130 -8.16 -3.97 -4.29
C GLU A 130 -6.76 -3.52 -4.65
N VAL A 131 -5.83 -4.47 -4.72
CA VAL A 131 -4.43 -4.23 -5.02
C VAL A 131 -3.98 -5.17 -6.14
N ALA A 132 -3.68 -4.60 -7.31
CA ALA A 132 -3.10 -5.33 -8.43
C ALA A 132 -1.58 -5.14 -8.43
N ILE A 133 -0.83 -6.24 -8.37
CA ILE A 133 0.64 -6.23 -8.40
C ILE A 133 1.10 -6.73 -9.75
N ARG A 134 1.72 -5.83 -10.52
CA ARG A 134 2.23 -6.11 -11.87
C ARG A 134 3.74 -6.11 -11.88
N ASP A 135 4.32 -7.04 -12.63
CA ASP A 135 5.73 -6.99 -12.95
C ASP A 135 6.02 -5.98 -14.08
N ASP A 136 7.29 -5.75 -14.39
CA ASP A 136 7.71 -4.79 -15.42
C ASP A 136 7.35 -5.27 -16.85
N ALA A 137 6.96 -6.54 -17.01
CA ALA A 137 6.40 -7.07 -18.26
C ALA A 137 4.89 -6.78 -18.38
N GLY A 138 4.27 -6.18 -17.35
CA GLY A 138 2.86 -5.78 -17.32
C GLY A 138 1.90 -6.89 -16.87
N ALA A 139 2.40 -8.10 -16.63
CA ALA A 139 1.59 -9.22 -16.18
C ALA A 139 1.21 -9.03 -14.70
N GLU A 140 -0.06 -9.25 -14.36
CA GLU A 140 -0.46 -9.31 -12.95
C GLU A 140 0.10 -10.59 -12.35
N ALA A 141 1.02 -10.43 -11.41
CA ALA A 141 1.61 -11.55 -10.70
C ALA A 141 0.79 -11.91 -9.46
N VAL A 142 0.28 -10.90 -8.76
CA VAL A 142 -0.47 -11.07 -7.51
C VAL A 142 -1.64 -10.10 -7.48
N HIS A 143 -2.78 -10.58 -7.02
CA HIS A 143 -3.93 -9.74 -6.69
C HIS A 143 -4.26 -9.91 -5.22
N ALA A 144 -4.45 -8.81 -4.49
CA ALA A 144 -4.85 -8.82 -3.09
C ALA A 144 -6.10 -7.98 -2.86
N SER A 145 -7.04 -8.50 -2.08
CA SER A 145 -8.22 -7.80 -1.61
C SER A 145 -8.06 -7.63 -0.11
N ILE A 146 -7.80 -6.41 0.36
CA ILE A 146 -7.54 -6.11 1.77
C ILE A 146 -8.77 -5.47 2.39
N HIS A 147 -9.30 -6.11 3.43
CA HIS A 147 -10.47 -5.63 4.16
C HIS A 147 -10.05 -4.71 5.29
N LEU A 148 -10.59 -3.50 5.28
CA LEU A 148 -10.37 -2.48 6.29
C LEU A 148 -11.63 -2.26 7.10
N ARG A 149 -11.46 -2.14 8.42
CA ARG A 149 -12.49 -1.59 9.29
C ARG A 149 -12.19 -0.12 9.55
N ILE A 150 -13.11 0.74 9.16
CA ILE A 150 -13.09 2.18 9.42
C ILE A 150 -14.10 2.48 10.53
N SER A 151 -13.72 3.33 11.48
CA SER A 151 -14.61 3.76 12.55
C SER A 151 -14.30 5.19 12.98
N PRO A 152 -15.27 5.94 13.53
CA PRO A 152 -14.97 7.19 14.19
C PRO A 152 -13.91 7.01 15.28
N ARG A 153 -13.09 8.05 15.46
CA ARG A 153 -12.12 8.10 16.54
C ARG A 153 -12.86 8.42 17.84
N PRO A 154 -12.65 7.65 18.92
CA PRO A 154 -13.21 8.01 20.22
C PRO A 154 -12.75 9.42 20.64
N PRO A 155 -13.59 10.21 21.34
CA PRO A 155 -13.12 11.44 21.97
C PRO A 155 -11.97 11.10 22.92
N ARG A 156 -10.89 11.89 22.82
CA ARG A 156 -9.72 11.79 23.70
C ARG A 156 -10.03 12.40 25.06
#